data_AF-A0AAP8NKJ7-F1
#
_entry.id   AF-A0AAP8NKJ7-F1
#
_cell.length_a   1.000
_cell.length_b   1.000
_cell.length_c   1.000
_cell.angle_alpha   90.00
_cell.angle_beta   90.00
_cell.angle_gamma   90.00
#
_symmetry.space_group_name_H-M   'P 1'
#
loop_
_entity.id
_entity.type
_entity.pdbx_description
1 polymer ?
#
loop_
_entity_poly.entity_id
_entity_poly.type
_entity_poly.pdbx_seq_one_letter_code
_entity_poly.pdbx_strand_id
1 'polypeptide(L)'
;MTNALTLLVFSACLGACAPGIPEIPPPASSVTRREALAASRAYTSMIWRGSLRNVRHGTDGDGIRTDTPDASAAGYDAGAWWKPGMRSIGMPYKWGGFDTPRQFSERLKADAANGGLPAAAGDMGTPEKQAAGDAAVSRFAAGVDCSGFVSRCWRLDRPFSTRELPALCTRLPSWEDLRTGDILIAPGRHVLLFIQWEGTEKNRFLGSEAGPLPAWKCSEHVFSRAMLENSGYRPMRYRGMRD
;
A
#
# COMPACT_ATOMS: atom_id res chain seq x y z
N MET A 1 -33.58 35.18 51.43
CA MET A 1 -33.66 34.70 50.04
C MET A 1 -32.24 34.51 49.55
N THR A 2 -31.77 33.26 49.56
CA THR A 2 -30.40 32.85 49.26
C THR A 2 -30.29 32.49 47.78
N ASN A 3 -29.52 33.24 47.01
CA ASN A 3 -29.24 32.94 45.60
C ASN A 3 -28.08 31.93 45.52
N ALA A 4 -28.39 30.72 45.07
CA ALA A 4 -27.40 29.69 44.76
C ALA A 4 -26.84 29.95 43.34
N LEU A 5 -25.55 30.19 43.25
CA LEU A 5 -24.81 30.32 41.99
C LEU A 5 -24.43 28.92 41.51
N THR A 6 -25.13 28.38 40.51
CA THR A 6 -24.82 27.08 39.90
C THR A 6 -23.62 27.23 38.97
N LEU A 7 -22.48 26.65 39.37
CA LEU A 7 -21.27 26.58 38.55
C LEU A 7 -21.46 25.50 37.47
N LEU A 8 -21.72 25.91 36.23
CA LEU A 8 -21.75 25.02 35.06
C LEU A 8 -20.31 24.68 34.66
N VAL A 9 -19.85 23.48 35.03
CA VAL A 9 -18.59 22.91 34.55
C VAL A 9 -18.78 22.50 33.09
N PHE A 10 -18.25 23.29 32.17
CA PHE A 10 -18.11 22.89 30.76
C PHE A 10 -17.07 21.77 30.67
N SER A 11 -17.55 20.53 30.61
CA SER A 11 -16.72 19.38 30.21
C SER A 11 -16.45 19.48 28.71
N ALA A 12 -15.31 20.06 28.34
CA ALA A 12 -14.80 20.01 26.97
C ALA A 12 -14.35 18.58 26.68
N CYS A 13 -15.28 17.75 26.19
CA CYS A 13 -14.93 16.50 25.54
C CYS A 13 -14.15 16.85 24.26
N LEU A 14 -12.82 16.82 24.35
CA LEU A 14 -11.93 16.75 23.20
C LEU A 14 -12.21 15.41 22.50
N GLY A 15 -13.23 15.39 21.64
CA GLY A 15 -13.43 14.33 20.67
C GLY A 15 -12.21 14.33 19.76
N ALA A 16 -11.24 13.47 20.06
CA ALA A 16 -10.14 13.18 19.17
C ALA A 16 -10.75 12.70 17.86
N CYS A 17 -10.85 13.60 16.87
CA CYS A 17 -11.26 13.26 15.53
C CYS A 17 -10.23 12.24 15.03
N ALA A 18 -10.60 10.96 15.04
CA ALA A 18 -9.82 9.96 14.35
C ALA A 18 -9.63 10.48 12.91
N PRO A 19 -8.40 10.58 12.40
CA PRO A 19 -8.19 11.08 11.05
C PRO A 19 -9.04 10.24 10.10
N GLY A 20 -9.83 10.92 9.26
CA GLY A 20 -10.67 10.26 8.27
C GLY A 20 -9.85 9.37 7.34
N ILE A 21 -10.49 8.38 6.74
CA ILE A 21 -9.82 7.49 5.79
C ILE A 21 -9.33 8.33 4.60
N PRO A 22 -8.04 8.24 4.23
CA PRO A 22 -7.51 9.04 3.13
C PRO A 22 -8.25 8.77 1.81
N GLU A 23 -8.52 9.84 1.07
CA GLU A 23 -9.09 9.77 -0.27
C GLU A 23 -7.99 9.82 -1.33
N ILE A 24 -8.14 9.01 -2.38
CA ILE A 24 -7.29 9.09 -3.57
C ILE A 24 -8.11 9.76 -4.66
N PRO A 25 -7.62 10.87 -5.25
CA PRO A 25 -8.30 11.51 -6.37
C PRO A 25 -8.55 10.55 -7.53
N PRO A 26 -9.58 10.81 -8.37
CA PRO A 26 -9.88 9.95 -9.51
C PRO A 26 -8.71 9.90 -10.50
N PRO A 27 -8.70 8.90 -11.41
CA PRO A 27 -7.67 8.77 -12.42
C PRO A 27 -7.43 10.03 -13.24
N ALA A 28 -6.18 10.23 -13.68
CA ALA A 28 -5.78 11.37 -14.52
C ALA A 28 -4.64 10.97 -15.46
N SER A 29 -4.52 11.67 -16.58
CA SER A 29 -3.43 11.46 -17.56
C SER A 29 -2.06 11.94 -17.05
N SER A 30 -2.02 12.63 -15.92
CA SER A 30 -0.80 13.18 -15.32
C SER A 30 -0.96 13.42 -13.82
N VAL A 31 0.15 13.48 -13.11
CA VAL A 31 0.20 13.74 -11.67
C VAL A 31 1.40 14.62 -11.34
N THR A 32 1.29 15.50 -10.35
CA THR A 32 2.44 16.23 -9.80
C THR A 32 3.22 15.35 -8.82
N ARG A 33 4.51 15.65 -8.60
CA ARG A 33 5.32 14.94 -7.58
C ARG A 33 4.69 14.99 -6.19
N ARG A 34 4.11 16.15 -5.84
CA ARG A 34 3.43 16.35 -4.56
C ARG A 34 2.21 15.47 -4.44
N GLU A 35 1.39 15.37 -5.48
CA GLU A 35 0.22 14.47 -5.50
C GLU A 35 0.64 13.00 -5.41
N ALA A 36 1.69 12.59 -6.14
CA ALA A 36 2.19 11.22 -6.07
C ALA A 36 2.70 10.84 -4.68
N LEU A 37 3.42 11.75 -4.02
CA LEU A 37 3.86 11.57 -2.64
C LEU A 37 2.70 11.56 -1.64
N ALA A 38 1.71 12.44 -1.81
CA ALA A 38 0.52 12.47 -0.96
C ALA A 38 -0.29 11.18 -1.09
N ALA A 39 -0.47 10.67 -2.31
CA ALA A 39 -1.09 9.39 -2.57
C ALA A 39 -0.28 8.26 -1.91
N SER A 40 1.04 8.20 -2.09
CA SER A 40 1.90 7.22 -1.40
C SER A 40 1.66 7.21 0.11
N ARG A 41 1.70 8.39 0.74
CA ARG A 41 1.50 8.53 2.19
C ARG A 41 0.10 8.17 2.64
N ALA A 42 -0.92 8.37 1.81
CA ALA A 42 -2.27 7.91 2.11
C ALA A 42 -2.34 6.37 2.30
N TYR A 43 -1.54 5.58 1.58
CA TYR A 43 -1.47 4.12 1.78
C TYR A 43 -0.54 3.74 2.93
N THR A 44 0.62 4.38 3.08
CA THR A 44 1.63 3.98 4.08
C THR A 44 1.25 4.39 5.51
N SER A 45 0.41 5.43 5.66
CA SER A 45 0.02 5.98 6.96
C SER A 45 -1.43 5.70 7.37
N MET A 46 -2.25 5.07 6.51
CA MET A 46 -3.64 4.80 6.86
C MET A 46 -3.75 3.93 8.12
N ILE A 47 -4.68 4.30 8.98
CA ILE A 47 -4.97 3.58 10.22
C ILE A 47 -6.24 2.76 10.04
N TRP A 48 -6.20 1.49 10.41
CA TRP A 48 -7.36 0.60 10.35
C TRP A 48 -7.32 -0.44 11.47
N ARG A 49 -8.42 -1.17 11.64
CA ARG A 49 -8.55 -2.29 12.60
C ARG A 49 -9.23 -3.46 11.90
N GLY A 50 -8.51 -4.56 11.77
CA GLY A 50 -9.08 -5.82 11.30
C GLY A 50 -9.84 -6.53 12.41
N SER A 51 -10.71 -7.46 12.02
CA SER A 51 -11.37 -8.42 12.90
C SER A 51 -10.95 -9.84 12.53
N LEU A 52 -11.39 -10.83 13.31
CA LEU A 52 -11.19 -12.24 12.97
C LEU A 52 -11.82 -12.61 11.62
N ARG A 53 -12.86 -11.88 11.18
CA ARG A 53 -13.50 -12.10 9.87
C ARG A 53 -12.63 -11.67 8.69
N ASN A 54 -11.58 -10.89 8.94
CA ASN A 54 -10.64 -10.43 7.92
C ASN A 54 -9.38 -11.31 7.85
N VAL A 55 -9.27 -12.34 8.70
CA VAL A 55 -8.16 -13.31 8.67
C VAL A 55 -8.51 -14.45 7.72
N ARG A 56 -7.56 -14.87 6.89
CA ARG A 56 -7.70 -16.06 6.04
C ARG A 56 -6.34 -16.73 5.84
N HIS A 57 -6.32 -18.04 6.09
CA HIS A 57 -5.17 -18.93 5.87
C HIS A 57 -5.68 -20.20 5.20
N GLY A 58 -6.04 -20.12 3.93
CA GLY A 58 -6.84 -21.16 3.29
C GLY A 58 -7.28 -20.81 1.89
N THR A 59 -7.92 -21.78 1.25
CA THR A 59 -8.55 -21.58 -0.06
C THR A 59 -9.82 -20.76 0.10
N ASP A 60 -10.01 -19.78 -0.79
CA ASP A 60 -11.22 -18.98 -0.86
C ASP A 60 -12.35 -19.65 -1.67
N GLY A 61 -13.45 -18.93 -1.86
CA GLY A 61 -14.63 -19.44 -2.59
C GLY A 61 -14.40 -19.75 -4.06
N ASP A 62 -13.29 -19.29 -4.65
CA ASP A 62 -12.94 -19.52 -6.06
C ASP A 62 -11.80 -20.54 -6.20
N GLY A 63 -11.37 -21.18 -5.10
CA GLY A 63 -10.27 -22.15 -5.16
C GLY A 63 -8.87 -21.53 -5.03
N ILE A 64 -8.77 -20.22 -4.75
CA ILE A 64 -7.48 -19.51 -4.65
C ILE A 64 -6.99 -19.57 -3.21
N ARG A 65 -5.77 -20.08 -2.98
CA ARG A 65 -5.10 -19.96 -1.68
C ARG A 65 -4.90 -18.49 -1.35
N THR A 66 -5.42 -18.06 -0.20
CA THR A 66 -5.28 -16.70 0.34
C THR A 66 -4.68 -16.78 1.72
N ASP A 67 -3.60 -16.04 1.94
CA ASP A 67 -2.90 -15.99 3.23
C ASP A 67 -2.70 -14.52 3.64
N THR A 68 -3.38 -14.12 4.71
CA THR A 68 -3.33 -12.76 5.22
C THR A 68 -2.03 -12.50 5.98
N PRO A 69 -1.41 -11.30 5.88
CA PRO A 69 -0.20 -10.95 6.62
C PRO A 69 -0.49 -10.55 8.08
N ASP A 70 -1.36 -11.29 8.74
CA ASP A 70 -1.71 -11.10 10.16
C ASP A 70 -0.79 -11.89 11.08
N ALA A 71 -0.86 -11.60 12.38
CA ALA A 71 0.05 -12.18 13.38
C ALA A 71 -0.08 -13.70 13.57
N SER A 72 -1.12 -14.34 13.04
CA SER A 72 -1.25 -15.80 13.05
C SER A 72 -0.64 -16.48 11.82
N ALA A 73 -0.13 -15.71 10.84
CA ALA A 73 0.57 -16.27 9.69
C ALA A 73 1.83 -17.04 10.12
N ALA A 74 1.99 -18.26 9.62
CA ALA A 74 3.14 -19.12 9.90
C ALA A 74 4.21 -18.99 8.80
N GLY A 75 5.49 -19.17 9.16
CA GLY A 75 6.63 -19.23 8.23
C GLY A 75 7.64 -18.09 8.36
N TYR A 76 8.83 -18.26 7.79
CA TYR A 76 9.93 -17.29 7.86
C TYR A 76 9.70 -16.04 6.98
N ASP A 77 8.85 -16.16 5.95
CA ASP A 77 8.37 -15.03 5.13
C ASP A 77 7.09 -14.40 5.69
N ALA A 78 6.64 -14.84 6.87
CA ALA A 78 5.47 -14.29 7.53
C ALA A 78 5.80 -12.88 8.01
N GLY A 79 5.60 -11.90 7.13
CA GLY A 79 5.44 -10.49 7.47
C GLY A 79 4.16 -10.28 8.28
N ALA A 80 3.95 -11.08 9.31
CA ALA A 80 2.90 -11.01 10.30
C ALA A 80 3.00 -9.68 11.06
N TRP A 81 2.09 -8.75 10.77
CA TRP A 81 2.24 -7.38 11.29
C TRP A 81 0.96 -6.82 11.90
N TRP A 82 -0.22 -7.21 11.41
CA TRP A 82 -1.50 -6.75 11.94
C TRP A 82 -2.16 -7.81 12.83
N LYS A 83 -2.96 -7.37 13.80
CA LYS A 83 -3.67 -8.24 14.75
C LYS A 83 -5.16 -7.87 14.80
N PRO A 84 -6.07 -8.86 14.79
CA PRO A 84 -7.50 -8.60 15.03
C PRO A 84 -7.73 -7.73 16.28
N GLY A 85 -8.60 -6.73 16.17
CA GLY A 85 -8.92 -5.77 17.22
C GLY A 85 -7.86 -4.68 17.46
N MET A 86 -6.62 -4.88 17.02
CA MET A 86 -5.52 -3.94 17.23
C MET A 86 -5.43 -2.88 16.12
N ARG A 87 -4.93 -1.71 16.50
CA ARG A 87 -4.67 -0.62 15.54
C ARG A 87 -3.50 -1.01 14.64
N SER A 88 -3.70 -0.88 13.33
CA SER A 88 -2.74 -1.23 12.28
C SER A 88 -2.45 -0.01 11.41
N ILE A 89 -1.20 0.15 10.96
CA ILE A 89 -0.74 1.29 10.14
C ILE A 89 -0.14 0.81 8.83
N GLY A 90 -0.67 1.35 7.73
CA GLY A 90 -0.34 0.97 6.35
C GLY A 90 -1.35 -0.02 5.78
N MET A 91 -1.65 0.07 4.48
CA MET A 91 -2.50 -0.91 3.82
C MET A 91 -1.80 -2.27 3.71
N PRO A 92 -2.45 -3.42 3.97
CA PRO A 92 -1.91 -4.74 3.67
C PRO A 92 -1.56 -4.91 2.19
N TYR A 93 -0.49 -5.67 1.93
CA TYR A 93 -0.22 -6.19 0.60
C TYR A 93 -1.30 -7.20 0.21
N LYS A 94 -1.79 -7.10 -1.04
CA LYS A 94 -2.67 -8.10 -1.66
C LYS A 94 -2.16 -8.39 -3.05
N TRP A 95 -1.82 -9.65 -3.36
CA TRP A 95 -1.48 -10.08 -4.71
C TRP A 95 -2.58 -9.68 -5.73
N GLY A 96 -2.19 -9.01 -6.82
CA GLY A 96 -3.13 -8.44 -7.80
C GLY A 96 -4.09 -7.40 -7.22
N GLY A 97 -3.70 -6.74 -6.12
CA GLY A 97 -4.53 -5.77 -5.41
C GLY A 97 -4.47 -4.38 -6.01
N PHE A 98 -5.61 -3.69 -6.01
CA PHE A 98 -5.72 -2.32 -6.53
C PHE A 98 -6.71 -1.44 -5.74
N ASP A 99 -7.05 -1.79 -4.49
CA ASP A 99 -7.99 -1.00 -3.70
C ASP A 99 -7.42 0.41 -3.36
N THR A 100 -8.28 1.42 -3.27
CA THR A 100 -7.95 2.67 -2.55
C THR A 100 -8.08 2.49 -1.04
N PRO A 101 -7.54 3.39 -0.18
CA PRO A 101 -7.72 3.30 1.27
C PRO A 101 -9.20 3.26 1.69
N ARG A 102 -10.06 4.03 1.00
CA ARG A 102 -11.52 3.96 1.16
C ARG A 102 -12.07 2.59 0.81
N GLN A 103 -11.81 2.11 -0.41
CA GLN A 103 -12.32 0.82 -0.89
C GLN A 103 -11.88 -0.32 0.03
N PHE A 104 -10.61 -0.35 0.42
CA PHE A 104 -10.08 -1.31 1.37
C PHE A 104 -10.88 -1.29 2.67
N SER A 105 -11.07 -0.11 3.29
CA SER A 105 -11.78 -0.03 4.57
C SER A 105 -13.26 -0.37 4.47
N GLU A 106 -13.91 -0.13 3.34
CA GLU A 106 -15.30 -0.53 3.10
C GLU A 106 -15.40 -2.04 2.97
N ARG A 107 -14.52 -2.65 2.16
CA ARG A 107 -14.47 -4.10 1.95
C ARG A 107 -14.14 -4.89 3.22
N LEU A 108 -13.38 -4.31 4.16
CA LEU A 108 -13.17 -4.93 5.47
C LEU A 108 -14.46 -5.08 6.30
N LYS A 109 -15.50 -4.28 6.03
CA LYS A 109 -16.77 -4.31 6.75
C LYS A 109 -17.81 -5.15 6.02
N ALA A 110 -17.94 -4.93 4.72
CA ALA A 110 -18.82 -5.66 3.84
C ALA A 110 -18.28 -5.56 2.41
N ASP A 111 -18.06 -6.69 1.77
CA ASP A 111 -17.62 -6.74 0.38
C ASP A 111 -18.75 -7.26 -0.49
N ALA A 112 -19.24 -6.42 -1.40
CA ALA A 112 -20.29 -6.80 -2.35
C ALA A 112 -19.86 -7.98 -3.24
N ALA A 113 -18.57 -8.05 -3.60
CA ALA A 113 -18.03 -9.17 -4.35
C ALA A 113 -18.08 -10.47 -3.53
N ASN A 114 -18.15 -10.38 -2.20
CA ASN A 114 -18.24 -11.52 -1.28
C ASN A 114 -19.65 -11.67 -0.68
N GLY A 115 -20.70 -11.28 -1.41
CA GLY A 115 -22.09 -11.41 -0.94
C GLY A 115 -22.38 -10.61 0.33
N GLY A 116 -21.64 -9.53 0.57
CA GLY A 116 -21.74 -8.69 1.77
C GLY A 116 -20.87 -9.15 2.95
N LEU A 117 -20.17 -10.28 2.85
CA LEU A 117 -19.22 -10.70 3.87
C LEU A 117 -17.93 -9.86 3.82
N PRO A 118 -17.28 -9.58 4.96
CA PRO A 118 -15.97 -8.94 5.00
C PRO A 118 -14.94 -9.63 4.10
N ALA A 119 -14.11 -8.84 3.41
CA ALA A 119 -12.94 -9.34 2.70
C ALA A 119 -11.81 -9.72 3.67
N ALA A 120 -10.95 -10.63 3.24
CA ALA A 120 -9.65 -10.87 3.88
C ALA A 120 -8.77 -9.63 3.77
N ALA A 121 -8.03 -9.27 4.82
CA ALA A 121 -7.17 -8.09 4.84
C ALA A 121 -5.75 -8.43 4.38
N GLY A 122 -5.54 -8.34 3.06
CA GLY A 122 -4.29 -8.71 2.39
C GLY A 122 -4.28 -10.14 1.86
N ASP A 123 -3.26 -10.42 1.06
CA ASP A 123 -2.99 -11.70 0.42
C ASP A 123 -1.51 -11.72 -0.01
N MET A 124 -0.66 -12.45 0.73
CA MET A 124 0.80 -12.44 0.53
C MET A 124 1.20 -13.01 -0.83
N GLY A 125 2.16 -12.39 -1.51
CA GLY A 125 2.61 -12.80 -2.85
C GLY A 125 3.60 -13.96 -2.84
N THR A 126 3.15 -15.17 -2.52
CA THR A 126 4.02 -16.37 -2.44
C THR A 126 4.64 -16.73 -3.81
N PRO A 127 5.71 -17.53 -3.85
CA PRO A 127 6.29 -18.01 -5.11
C PRO A 127 5.28 -18.69 -6.04
N GLU A 128 4.32 -19.44 -5.49
CA GLU A 128 3.25 -20.11 -6.24
C GLU A 128 2.33 -19.08 -6.91
N LYS A 129 1.95 -18.02 -6.19
CA LYS A 129 1.17 -16.92 -6.76
C LYS A 129 1.94 -16.16 -7.83
N GLN A 130 3.23 -15.92 -7.61
CA GLN A 130 4.10 -15.28 -8.60
C GLN A 130 4.20 -16.10 -9.89
N ALA A 131 4.27 -17.43 -9.78
CA ALA A 131 4.29 -18.34 -10.92
C ALA A 131 2.93 -18.38 -11.67
N ALA A 132 1.82 -18.36 -10.93
CA ALA A 132 0.47 -18.40 -11.50
C ALA A 132 -0.03 -17.04 -12.03
N GLY A 133 0.56 -15.93 -11.58
CA GLY A 133 0.19 -14.58 -12.02
C GLY A 133 -1.26 -14.23 -11.66
N ASP A 134 -2.00 -13.71 -12.65
CA ASP A 134 -3.38 -13.25 -12.48
C ASP A 134 -4.35 -14.38 -12.09
N ALA A 135 -4.03 -15.62 -12.47
CA ALA A 135 -4.83 -16.80 -12.11
C ALA A 135 -4.83 -17.08 -10.60
N ALA A 136 -3.94 -16.46 -9.82
CA ALA A 136 -3.87 -16.59 -8.36
C ALA A 136 -4.36 -15.36 -7.59
N VAL A 137 -5.05 -14.43 -8.27
CA VAL A 137 -5.60 -13.21 -7.67
C VAL A 137 -6.96 -13.50 -7.04
N SER A 138 -7.04 -13.40 -5.72
CA SER A 138 -8.32 -13.52 -5.01
C SER A 138 -9.15 -12.25 -5.15
N ARG A 139 -10.43 -12.41 -5.51
CA ARG A 139 -11.43 -11.34 -5.40
C ARG A 139 -11.99 -11.16 -3.99
N PHE A 140 -11.73 -12.10 -3.08
CA PHE A 140 -12.23 -12.09 -1.70
C PHE A 140 -11.25 -11.46 -0.70
N ALA A 141 -10.10 -11.00 -1.18
CA ALA A 141 -9.13 -10.24 -0.41
C ALA A 141 -9.17 -8.76 -0.83
N ALA A 142 -8.87 -7.89 0.13
CA ALA A 142 -8.73 -6.45 -0.05
C ALA A 142 -7.29 -6.00 0.26
N GLY A 143 -6.79 -5.04 -0.51
CA GLY A 143 -5.46 -4.47 -0.38
C GLY A 143 -4.89 -4.04 -1.73
N VAL A 144 -3.59 -3.81 -1.76
CA VAL A 144 -2.88 -3.35 -2.95
C VAL A 144 -1.58 -4.13 -3.15
N ASP A 145 -1.19 -4.44 -4.39
CA ASP A 145 0.14 -4.98 -4.68
C ASP A 145 1.17 -3.86 -4.98
N CYS A 146 2.42 -4.24 -5.22
CA CYS A 146 3.52 -3.30 -5.48
C CYS A 146 3.24 -2.36 -6.66
N SER A 147 2.76 -2.92 -7.76
CA SER A 147 2.54 -2.20 -9.01
C SER A 147 1.19 -1.47 -9.05
N GLY A 148 0.17 -2.03 -8.40
CA GLY A 148 -1.10 -1.39 -8.12
C GLY A 148 -0.91 -0.17 -7.23
N PHE A 149 -0.03 -0.25 -6.23
CA PHE A 149 0.31 0.88 -5.37
C PHE A 149 0.93 2.03 -6.16
N VAL A 150 1.95 1.75 -6.97
CA VAL A 150 2.55 2.75 -7.87
C VAL A 150 1.53 3.31 -8.86
N SER A 151 0.69 2.44 -9.44
CA SER A 151 -0.38 2.86 -10.35
C SER A 151 -1.36 3.82 -9.68
N ARG A 152 -1.70 3.60 -8.41
CA ARG A 152 -2.52 4.52 -7.61
C ARG A 152 -1.80 5.83 -7.30
N CYS A 153 -0.52 5.78 -6.97
CA CYS A 153 0.31 6.98 -6.75
C CYS A 153 0.39 7.85 -8.02
N TRP A 154 0.34 7.24 -9.20
CA TRP A 154 0.31 7.95 -10.48
C TRP A 154 -1.08 8.27 -11.03
N ARG A 155 -2.13 7.96 -10.25
CA ARG A 155 -3.54 8.15 -10.63
C ARG A 155 -3.89 7.46 -11.95
N LEU A 156 -3.34 6.26 -12.18
CA LEU A 156 -3.73 5.42 -13.30
C LEU A 156 -5.11 4.83 -13.05
N ASP A 157 -5.82 4.54 -14.13
CA ASP A 157 -7.19 4.03 -14.14
C ASP A 157 -7.30 2.54 -13.79
N ARG A 158 -6.23 1.79 -14.05
CA ARG A 158 -6.11 0.36 -13.76
C ARG A 158 -4.75 0.02 -13.13
N PRO A 159 -4.59 -1.18 -12.54
CA PRO A 159 -3.26 -1.64 -12.14
C PRO A 159 -2.46 -1.98 -13.40
N PHE A 160 -1.33 -1.30 -13.59
CA PHE A 160 -0.32 -1.68 -14.57
C PHE A 160 0.72 -2.53 -13.87
N SER A 161 0.97 -3.74 -14.37
CA SER A 161 1.93 -4.68 -13.78
C SER A 161 3.36 -4.15 -13.85
N THR A 162 4.27 -4.75 -13.08
CA THR A 162 5.72 -4.46 -13.16
C THR A 162 6.33 -4.74 -14.55
N ARG A 163 5.63 -5.50 -15.43
CA ARG A 163 6.03 -5.70 -16.83
C ARG A 163 5.56 -4.58 -17.75
N GLU A 164 4.44 -3.93 -17.42
CA GLU A 164 3.82 -2.87 -18.23
C GLU A 164 4.30 -1.47 -17.84
N LEU A 165 4.56 -1.22 -16.55
CA LEU A 165 5.01 0.08 -16.05
C LEU A 165 6.18 0.69 -16.84
N PRO A 166 7.22 -0.07 -17.26
CA PRO A 166 8.30 0.48 -18.08
C PRO A 166 7.82 1.16 -19.37
N ALA A 167 6.73 0.68 -19.99
CA ALA A 167 6.18 1.27 -21.20
C ALA A 167 5.55 2.66 -20.94
N LEU A 168 5.20 2.99 -19.70
CA LEU A 168 4.68 4.31 -19.32
C LEU A 168 5.79 5.31 -18.94
N CYS A 169 7.04 4.86 -18.90
CA CYS A 169 8.15 5.62 -18.34
C CYS A 169 9.22 5.99 -19.37
N THR A 170 10.03 6.97 -19.00
CA THR A 170 11.36 7.20 -19.57
C THR A 170 12.40 6.64 -18.60
N ARG A 171 13.36 5.87 -19.09
CA ARG A 171 14.49 5.41 -18.29
C ARG A 171 15.39 6.60 -17.93
N LEU A 172 15.77 6.72 -16.66
CA LEU A 172 16.70 7.76 -16.24
C LEU A 172 18.14 7.35 -16.62
N PRO A 173 18.98 8.30 -17.09
CA PRO A 173 20.35 8.00 -17.49
C PRO A 173 21.23 7.68 -16.27
N SER A 174 20.91 8.26 -15.10
CA SER A 174 21.56 7.95 -13.83
C SER A 174 20.55 7.81 -12.70
N TRP A 175 20.92 7.05 -11.66
CA TRP A 175 20.20 7.07 -10.39
C TRP A 175 20.19 8.47 -9.78
N GLU A 176 21.28 9.22 -9.98
CA GLU A 176 21.45 10.59 -9.49
C GLU A 176 20.31 11.55 -9.88
N ASP A 177 19.62 11.25 -10.98
CA ASP A 177 18.51 12.02 -11.54
C ASP A 177 17.17 11.70 -10.89
N LEU A 178 17.10 10.71 -9.99
CA LEU A 178 15.90 10.35 -9.24
C LEU A 178 15.36 11.55 -8.47
N ARG A 179 14.05 11.73 -8.58
CA ARG A 179 13.27 12.75 -7.89
C ARG A 179 11.98 12.11 -7.37
N THR A 180 11.37 12.74 -6.38
CA THR A 180 10.14 12.24 -5.73
C THR A 180 9.07 11.80 -6.73
N GLY A 181 8.55 10.58 -6.57
CA GLY A 181 7.53 10.01 -7.45
C GLY A 181 8.06 9.25 -8.67
N ASP A 182 9.37 9.29 -8.92
CA ASP A 182 10.02 8.34 -9.83
C ASP A 182 10.01 6.93 -9.22
N ILE A 183 10.26 5.90 -10.04
CA ILE A 183 10.29 4.52 -9.57
C ILE A 183 11.66 3.87 -9.75
N LEU A 184 11.89 2.87 -8.93
CA LEU A 184 12.93 1.88 -9.15
C LEU A 184 12.24 0.55 -9.40
N ILE A 185 12.49 -0.05 -10.57
CA ILE A 185 11.74 -1.23 -11.01
C ILE A 185 12.65 -2.38 -11.42
N ALA A 186 12.30 -3.58 -10.96
CA ALA A 186 12.78 -4.86 -11.47
C ALA A 186 11.60 -5.53 -12.21
N PRO A 187 11.51 -5.41 -13.55
CA PRO A 187 10.34 -5.86 -14.30
C PRO A 187 10.00 -7.34 -14.06
N GLY A 188 8.71 -7.62 -13.85
CA GLY A 188 8.22 -8.96 -13.54
C GLY A 188 8.48 -9.43 -12.11
N ARG A 189 9.11 -8.59 -11.26
CA ARG A 189 9.41 -8.91 -9.85
C ARG A 189 8.81 -7.90 -8.89
N HIS A 190 9.27 -6.65 -8.91
CA HIS A 190 8.89 -5.66 -7.89
C HIS A 190 9.15 -4.21 -8.35
N VAL A 191 8.53 -3.25 -7.65
CA VAL A 191 8.69 -1.82 -7.90
C VAL A 191 8.63 -1.01 -6.60
N LEU A 192 9.47 0.01 -6.52
CA LEU A 192 9.55 0.98 -5.42
C LEU A 192 9.22 2.37 -5.96
N LEU A 193 8.60 3.21 -5.14
CA LEU A 193 8.47 4.65 -5.39
C LEU A 193 9.58 5.39 -4.64
N PHE A 194 10.37 6.19 -5.36
CA PHE A 194 11.41 7.03 -4.77
C PHE A 194 10.79 8.26 -4.10
N ILE A 195 11.22 8.58 -2.88
CA ILE A 195 10.78 9.80 -2.17
C ILE A 195 11.92 10.83 -2.17
N GLN A 196 13.06 10.50 -1.57
CA GLN A 196 14.20 11.42 -1.45
C GLN A 196 15.49 10.67 -1.12
N TRP A 197 16.63 11.25 -1.49
CA TRP A 197 17.94 10.77 -1.06
C TRP A 197 18.15 11.00 0.45
N GLU A 198 18.85 10.07 1.11
CA GLU A 198 19.41 10.30 2.45
C GLU A 198 20.82 10.85 2.34
N GLY A 199 21.09 11.96 3.04
CA GLY A 199 22.39 12.62 3.01
C GLY A 199 22.77 13.12 1.62
N THR A 200 24.06 13.45 1.45
CA THR A 200 24.61 14.00 0.21
C THR A 200 25.25 12.95 -0.69
N GLU A 201 25.59 11.78 -0.15
CA GLU A 201 26.34 10.71 -0.84
C GLU A 201 25.48 9.89 -1.81
N LYS A 202 24.14 10.02 -1.75
CA LYS A 202 23.18 9.33 -2.63
C LYS A 202 23.42 7.82 -2.80
N ASN A 203 23.85 7.20 -1.71
CA ASN A 203 24.03 5.75 -1.56
C ASN A 203 22.79 5.07 -0.93
N ARG A 204 21.93 5.86 -0.28
CA ARG A 204 20.70 5.44 0.37
C ARG A 204 19.59 6.43 0.10
N PHE A 205 18.35 5.95 0.02
CA PHE A 205 17.19 6.81 -0.18
C PHE A 205 15.99 6.31 0.61
N LEU A 206 15.14 7.24 1.02
CA LEU A 206 13.80 6.93 1.50
C LEU A 206 12.92 6.62 0.28
N GLY A 207 12.28 5.46 0.31
CA GLY A 207 11.30 5.04 -0.69
C GLY A 207 10.06 4.47 -0.03
N SER A 208 9.02 4.26 -0.83
CA SER A 208 7.82 3.54 -0.43
C SER A 208 7.54 2.36 -1.34
N GLU A 209 6.94 1.33 -0.78
CA GLU A 209 6.48 0.14 -1.51
C GLU A 209 5.24 -0.45 -0.86
N ALA A 210 4.52 -1.27 -1.62
CA ALA A 210 3.69 -2.34 -1.07
C ALA A 210 4.42 -3.65 -1.35
N GLY A 211 4.94 -4.31 -0.33
CA GLY A 211 5.81 -5.46 -0.54
C GLY A 211 6.18 -6.15 0.77
N PRO A 212 7.09 -7.13 0.73
CA PRO A 212 7.47 -7.89 1.91
C PRO A 212 8.31 -7.12 2.93
N LEU A 213 8.86 -5.93 2.59
CA LEU A 213 9.77 -5.19 3.46
C LEU A 213 9.10 -3.97 4.11
N PRO A 214 9.24 -3.77 5.43
CA PRO A 214 9.70 -4.73 6.44
C PRO A 214 8.65 -5.81 6.78
N ALA A 215 7.43 -5.66 6.24
CA ALA A 215 6.34 -6.62 6.34
C ALA A 215 5.43 -6.42 5.12
N TRP A 216 4.60 -7.41 4.81
CA TRP A 216 3.63 -7.44 3.70
C TRP A 216 2.55 -6.33 3.78
N LYS A 217 2.96 -5.09 3.52
CA LYS A 217 2.14 -3.87 3.60
C LYS A 217 2.75 -2.71 2.83
N CYS A 218 1.97 -1.65 2.68
CA CYS A 218 2.47 -0.33 2.29
C CYS A 218 3.32 0.26 3.41
N SER A 219 4.57 0.59 3.13
CA SER A 219 5.48 1.21 4.08
C SER A 219 6.44 2.19 3.40
N GLU A 220 6.97 3.13 4.19
CA GLU A 220 8.16 3.89 3.83
C GLU A 220 9.36 3.30 4.59
N HIS A 221 10.48 3.11 3.92
CA HIS A 221 11.73 2.72 4.56
C HIS A 221 12.93 3.09 3.69
N VAL A 222 14.13 2.95 4.27
CA VAL A 222 15.37 3.32 3.60
C VAL A 222 15.92 2.13 2.83
N PHE A 223 16.25 2.37 1.57
CA PHE A 223 16.85 1.39 0.67
C PHE A 223 18.33 1.69 0.41
N SER A 224 19.12 0.64 0.24
CA SER A 224 20.49 0.72 -0.25
C SER A 224 20.50 0.73 -1.77
N ARG A 225 21.12 1.76 -2.38
CA ARG A 225 21.31 1.85 -3.83
C ARG A 225 22.06 0.64 -4.36
N ALA A 226 23.23 0.33 -3.78
CA ALA A 226 24.09 -0.76 -4.23
C ALA A 226 23.36 -2.11 -4.22
N MET A 227 22.56 -2.38 -3.19
CA MET A 227 21.76 -3.61 -3.11
C MET A 227 20.74 -3.71 -4.26
N LEU A 228 20.06 -2.61 -4.56
CA LEU A 228 19.04 -2.58 -5.62
C LEU A 228 19.66 -2.62 -7.02
N GLU A 229 20.80 -1.95 -7.24
CA GLU A 229 21.60 -2.06 -8.46
C GLU A 229 21.99 -3.52 -8.71
N ASN A 230 22.56 -4.20 -7.70
CA ASN A 230 22.92 -5.62 -7.77
C ASN A 230 21.71 -6.54 -7.96
N SER A 231 20.52 -6.10 -7.54
CA SER A 231 19.26 -6.84 -7.69
C SER A 231 18.55 -6.59 -9.03
N GLY A 232 19.11 -5.75 -9.90
CA GLY A 232 18.63 -5.48 -11.25
C GLY A 232 17.55 -4.39 -11.36
N TYR A 233 17.38 -3.56 -10.33
CA TYR A 233 16.46 -2.43 -10.37
C TYR A 233 16.96 -1.33 -11.32
N ARG A 234 16.01 -0.66 -11.99
CA ARG A 234 16.28 0.39 -12.97
C ARG A 234 15.52 1.66 -12.57
N PRO A 235 16.16 2.83 -12.55
CA PRO A 235 15.50 4.09 -12.27
C PRO A 235 14.69 4.54 -13.49
N MET A 236 13.41 4.86 -13.28
CA MET A 236 12.50 5.28 -14.34
C MET A 236 11.57 6.40 -13.86
N ARG A 237 11.21 7.30 -14.77
CA ARG A 237 10.27 8.40 -14.53
C ARG A 237 9.02 8.23 -15.36
N TYR A 238 7.86 8.30 -14.72
CA TYR A 238 6.56 8.31 -15.41
C TYR A 238 6.47 9.48 -16.39
N ARG A 239 6.05 9.22 -17.64
CA ARG A 239 5.92 10.25 -18.67
C ARG A 239 4.84 11.29 -18.35
N GLY A 240 3.85 10.93 -17.53
CA GLY A 240 2.83 11.86 -17.02
C GLY A 240 3.22 12.61 -15.74
N MET A 241 4.46 12.49 -15.26
CA MET A 241 4.93 13.21 -14.07
C MET A 241 5.13 14.70 -14.36
N ARG A 242 4.56 15.56 -13.52
CA ARG A 242 4.71 17.02 -13.53
C ARG A 242 5.40 17.48 -12.25
N ASP A 243 6.10 18.61 -12.31
CA ASP A 243 6.66 19.26 -11.12
C ASP A 243 5.58 20.05 -10.36
#